data_AF-A0A430KV75-F1
#
_entry.id   AF-A0A430KV75-F1
#
_cell.length_a   1.000
_cell.length_b   1.000
_cell.length_c   1.000
_cell.angle_alpha   90.00
_cell.angle_beta   90.00
_cell.angle_gamma   90.00
#
_symmetry.space_group_name_H-M   'P 1'
#
loop_
_entity.id
_entity.type
_entity.pdbx_description
1 polymer ?
#
loop_
_entity_poly.entity_id
_entity_poly.type
_entity_poly.pdbx_seq_one_letter_code
_entity_poly.pdbx_strand_id
1 'polypeptide(L)' 'MQPTLFYRCLADETRLRCLLLSMSEQEFCVCELMQALGECQPKLSRHLATLKGSYYGYI' A
#
# COMPACT_ATOMS: atom_id res chain seq x y z
N MET A 1 12.97 -11.32 0.42
CA MET A 1 12.55 -10.63 1.66
C MET A 1 12.67 -11.59 2.83
N GLN A 2 13.22 -11.19 3.98
CA GLN A 2 13.21 -12.08 5.16
C GLN A 2 11.76 -12.30 5.64
N PRO A 3 11.36 -13.51 6.09
CA PRO A 3 9.99 -13.78 6.52
C PRO A 3 9.47 -12.80 7.58
N THR A 4 10.33 -12.43 8.52
CA THR A 4 10.01 -11.44 9.57
C THR A 4 9.69 -10.06 9.00
N LEU A 5 10.39 -9.62 7.96
CA LEU A 5 10.10 -8.37 7.25
C LEU A 5 8.79 -8.47 6.47
N PHE A 6 8.50 -9.63 5.87
CA PHE A 6 7.23 -9.90 5.19
C PHE A 6 6.02 -9.80 6.10
N TYR A 7 6.03 -10.53 7.20
CA TYR A 7 4.91 -10.46 8.14
C TYR A 7 4.78 -9.08 8.80
N ARG A 8 5.89 -8.34 9.02
CA ARG A 8 5.83 -6.94 9.45
C ARG A 8 5.18 -6.03 8.41
N CYS A 9 5.48 -6.20 7.12
CA CYS A 9 4.82 -5.46 6.05
C CYS A 9 3.31 -5.76 5.99
N LEU A 10 2.88 -6.97 6.34
CA LEU A 10 1.45 -7.33 6.37
C LEU A 10 0.73 -6.99 7.69
N ALA A 11 1.44 -6.64 8.77
CA ALA A 11 0.85 -6.44 10.09
C ALA A 11 0.15 -5.06 10.29
N ASP A 12 -0.07 -4.29 9.23
CA ASP A 12 -0.63 -2.94 9.30
C ASP A 12 -1.92 -2.86 8.51
N GLU A 13 -2.95 -2.32 9.15
CA GLU A 13 -4.31 -2.29 8.62
C GLU A 13 -4.39 -1.55 7.29
N THR A 14 -3.79 -0.36 7.19
CA THR A 14 -3.80 0.44 5.95
C THR A 14 -3.12 -0.33 4.82
N ARG A 15 -1.99 -1.01 5.08
CA ARG A 15 -1.30 -1.83 4.08
C ARG A 15 -2.14 -3.03 3.62
N LEU A 16 -2.82 -3.71 4.54
CA LEU A 16 -3.71 -4.83 4.19
C LEU A 16 -4.91 -4.36 3.35
N ARG A 17 -5.49 -3.21 3.68
CA ARG A 17 -6.59 -2.62 2.91
C ARG A 17 -6.12 -2.21 1.51
N CYS A 18 -4.92 -1.60 1.39
CA CYS A 18 -4.31 -1.35 0.08
C CYS A 18 -4.13 -2.64 -0.72
N LEU A 19 -3.59 -3.70 -0.11
CA LEU A 19 -3.39 -4.99 -0.77
C LEU A 19 -4.72 -5.57 -1.28
N LEU A 20 -5.76 -5.55 -0.44
CA LEU A 20 -7.10 -6.05 -0.82
C LEU A 20 -7.67 -5.30 -2.01
N LEU A 21 -7.56 -3.96 -2.03
CA LEU A 21 -8.01 -3.14 -3.16
C LEU A 21 -7.16 -3.42 -4.42
N SER A 22 -5.84 -3.57 -4.29
CA SER A 22 -4.95 -3.91 -5.40
C SER A 22 -5.15 -5.32 -5.97
N MET A 23 -5.85 -6.20 -5.26
CA MET A 23 -6.24 -7.52 -5.77
C MET A 23 -7.53 -7.49 -6.60
N SER A 24 -8.25 -6.36 -6.63
CA SER A 24 -9.34 -6.19 -7.57
C SER A 24 -8.81 -6.00 -8.99
N GLU A 25 -9.61 -6.30 -10.03
CA GLU A 25 -9.25 -6.10 -11.44
C GLU A 25 -9.19 -4.61 -11.85
N GLN A 26 -9.27 -3.69 -10.87
CA GLN A 26 -9.24 -2.24 -11.08
C GLN A 26 -7.88 -1.66 -10.68
N GLU A 27 -7.33 -0.82 -11.55
CA GLU A 27 -6.21 0.05 -11.21
C GLU A 27 -6.69 1.26 -10.41
N PHE A 28 -5.98 1.61 -9.34
CA PHE A 28 -6.26 2.80 -8.55
C PHE A 28 -5.09 3.77 -8.59
N CYS A 29 -5.38 5.05 -8.80
CA CYS A 29 -4.43 6.11 -8.49
C CYS A 29 -4.37 6.36 -6.97
N VAL A 30 -3.34 7.07 -6.52
CA VAL A 30 -3.16 7.39 -5.09
C VAL A 30 -4.33 8.19 -4.53
N CYS A 31 -4.93 9.10 -5.31
CA CYS A 31 -6.06 9.91 -4.87
C CYS A 31 -7.33 9.07 -4.62
N GLU A 32 -7.60 8.08 -5.46
CA GLU A 32 -8.74 7.17 -5.30
C GLU A 32 -8.55 6.29 -4.07
N LEU A 33 -7.33 5.80 -3.83
CA LEU A 33 -7.00 5.06 -2.61
C LEU A 33 -7.15 5.93 -1.35
N MET A 34 -6.77 7.22 -1.39
CA MET A 34 -7.00 8.14 -0.26
C MET A 34 -8.48 8.25 0.08
N GLN A 35 -9.33 8.42 -0.94
CA GLN A 35 -10.78 8.53 -0.77
C GLN A 35 -11.37 7.22 -0.25
N ALA A 36 -11.00 6.09 -0.83
CA ALA A 36 -11.49 4.77 -0.44
C ALA A 36 -11.05 4.37 0.99
N LEU A 37 -9.86 4.80 1.41
CA LEU A 37 -9.29 4.40 2.70
C LEU A 37 -9.49 5.43 3.80
N GLY A 38 -9.85 6.67 3.47
CA GLY A 38 -9.98 7.77 4.43
C GLY A 38 -8.63 8.25 4.96
N GLU A 39 -7.57 8.13 4.17
CA GLU A 39 -6.19 8.38 4.58
C GLU A 39 -5.58 9.55 3.83
N CYS A 40 -4.65 10.27 4.47
CA CYS A 40 -3.92 11.35 3.81
C CYS A 40 -2.83 10.82 2.88
N GLN A 41 -2.56 11.57 1.79
CA GLN A 41 -1.60 11.21 0.75
C GLN A 41 -0.21 10.83 1.29
N PRO A 42 0.40 11.59 2.23
CA PRO A 42 1.77 11.31 2.67
C PRO A 42 1.86 9.99 3.43
N LYS A 43 0.85 9.69 4.25
CA LYS A 43 0.76 8.42 4.98
C LYS A 43 0.58 7.26 4.00
N LEU A 44 -0.37 7.38 3.08
CA LEU A 44 -0.68 6.35 2.10
C LEU A 44 0.52 6.01 1.20
N SER A 45 1.23 7.01 0.67
CA SER A 45 2.44 6.77 -0.15
C SER A 45 3.51 5.99 0.62
N ARG A 46 3.69 6.26 1.92
CA ARG A 46 4.63 5.52 2.76
C ARG A 46 4.22 4.06 2.97
N HIS A 47 2.92 3.79 3.14
CA HIS A 47 2.39 2.42 3.20
C HIS A 47 2.63 1.68 1.87
N LEU A 48 2.35 2.32 0.73
CA LEU A 48 2.57 1.74 -0.60
C LEU A 48 4.06 1.46 -0.88
N ALA A 49 4.97 2.35 -0.48
CA ALA A 49 6.41 2.14 -0.61
C ALA A 49 6.89 0.93 0.22
N THR A 50 6.31 0.74 1.40
CA THR A 50 6.60 -0.39 2.28
C THR A 50 6.13 -1.71 1.67
N LEU A 51 4.97 -1.72 1.01
CA LEU A 51 4.43 -2.88 0.30
C LEU A 51 5.25 -3.24 -0.95
N LYS A 52 5.67 -2.25 -1.74
CA LYS A 52 6.47 -2.46 -2.96
C LYS A 52 7.91 -2.92 -2.68
N GLY A 53 8.42 -2.72 -1.46
CA GLY A 53 9.81 -3.03 -1.12
C GLY A 53 10.77 -2.01 -1.72
N SER A 54 10.77 -0.78 -1.20
CA SER A 54 11.84 0.22 -1.30
C SER A 54 12.45 0.57 -2.68
N TYR A 55 11.80 0.30 -3.81
CA TYR A 55 12.22 0.84 -5.12
C TYR A 55 11.08 1.64 -5.76
N TYR A 56 11.19 2.96 -5.69
CA TYR A 56 10.32 3.90 -6.40
C TYR A 56 10.84 4.01 -7.84
N GLY A 57 10.17 3.36 -8.78
CA GLY A 57 10.35 3.55 -10.21
C GLY A 57 8.98 3.64 -10.86
N TYR A 58 8.49 4.89 -10.99
CA TYR A 58 7.34 5.36 -11.76
C TYR A 58 5.96 4.73 -11.47
N ILE A 59 5.07 5.60 -11.00
CA ILE A 59 3.63 5.58 -11.32
C ILE A 59 3.52 6.08 -12.76
#